data_AF-A0A938DVL5-F1
#
_entry.id   AF-A0A938DVL5-F1
#
_cell.length_a   1.000
_cell.length_b   1.000
_cell.length_c   1.000
_cell.angle_alpha   90.00
_cell.angle_beta   90.00
_cell.angle_gamma   90.00
#
_symmetry.space_group_name_H-M   'P 1'
#
loop_
_entity.id
_entity.type
_entity.pdbx_description
1 polymer ?
#
loop_
_entity_poly.entity_id
_entity_poly.type
_entity_poly.pdbx_seq_one_letter_code
_entity_poly.pdbx_strand_id
1 'polypeptide(L)'
;MISDVYTGDDVLHWLGTPEATRYARTLVARPRFPAADAVADDVLQTARLNVWTRMRNGPLVVDNPAAYGTTVLRQTANRIAQGRLATDDLPPDDDLGDDRNQVPGASSGDPTATEVVDGDRPSALDELDSLRVVVECTPVRHPWVTSAMLSLVILWAYPDVRLDGVPAPRAGARPDQALLWPALWFAGQRLHFPEDRDDTQTRNRKNQARSRMQRQVSSSYEAAVMRFRNERGSDRG
;
A
#
# COMPACT_ATOMS: atom_id res chain seq x y z
N MET A 1 -10.76 31.95 26.69
CA MET A 1 -11.44 30.68 26.37
C MET A 1 -10.33 29.66 26.20
N ILE A 2 -10.33 28.60 26.99
CA ILE A 2 -9.39 27.49 26.80
C ILE A 2 -9.92 26.77 25.56
N SER A 3 -9.18 26.82 24.46
CA SER A 3 -9.50 26.02 23.28
C SER A 3 -9.18 24.58 23.66
N ASP A 4 -10.19 23.72 23.73
CA ASP A 4 -9.98 22.29 23.96
C ASP A 4 -9.21 21.76 22.74
N VAL A 5 -7.92 21.47 22.95
CA VAL A 5 -7.06 20.88 21.93
C VAL A 5 -7.32 19.38 21.95
N TYR A 6 -7.96 18.86 20.90
CA TYR A 6 -8.21 17.43 20.77
C TYR A 6 -7.10 16.75 19.96
N THR A 7 -6.91 15.48 20.25
CA THR A 7 -5.84 14.63 19.70
C THR A 7 -6.41 13.56 18.78
N GLY A 8 -5.52 12.80 18.13
CA GLY A 8 -5.94 11.64 17.34
C GLY A 8 -6.66 10.56 18.15
N ASP A 9 -6.39 10.43 19.46
CA ASP A 9 -7.11 9.50 20.33
C ASP A 9 -8.60 9.88 20.48
N ASP A 10 -8.91 11.18 20.49
CA ASP A 10 -10.29 11.68 20.53
C ASP A 10 -11.04 11.36 19.23
N VAL A 11 -10.34 11.42 18.09
CA VAL A 11 -10.89 11.00 16.79
C VAL A 11 -11.15 9.49 16.78
N LEU A 12 -10.20 8.68 17.26
CA LEU A 12 -10.36 7.23 17.35
C LEU A 12 -11.52 6.85 18.28
N HIS A 13 -11.65 7.57 19.40
CA HIS A 13 -12.77 7.39 20.32
C HIS A 13 -14.10 7.70 19.63
N TRP A 14 -14.20 8.83 18.92
CA TRP A 14 -15.41 9.20 18.17
C TRP A 14 -15.74 8.18 17.07
N LEU A 15 -14.75 7.67 16.34
CA LEU A 15 -14.93 6.59 15.34
C LEU A 15 -15.43 5.27 15.96
N GLY A 16 -15.33 5.11 17.29
CA GLY A 16 -15.90 4.02 18.07
C GLY A 16 -17.39 4.16 18.38
N THR A 17 -18.00 5.32 18.12
CA THR A 17 -19.36 5.63 18.58
C THR A 17 -20.45 5.14 17.62
N PRO A 18 -21.69 4.95 18.12
CA PRO A 18 -22.84 4.66 17.25
C PRO A 18 -23.14 5.74 16.22
N GLU A 19 -22.74 6.99 16.49
CA GLU A 19 -22.90 8.11 15.57
C GLU A 19 -22.04 7.92 14.31
N ALA A 20 -20.75 7.60 14.49
CA ALA A 20 -19.85 7.27 13.38
C ALA A 20 -20.35 6.07 12.56
N THR A 21 -20.89 5.03 13.22
CA THR A 21 -21.49 3.87 12.54
C THR A 21 -22.68 4.26 11.68
N ARG A 22 -23.59 5.10 12.20
CA ARG A 22 -24.73 5.59 11.42
C ARG A 22 -24.26 6.39 10.22
N TYR A 23 -23.27 7.27 10.40
CA TYR A 23 -22.71 8.06 9.31
C TYR A 23 -22.09 7.19 8.21
N ALA A 24 -21.26 6.20 8.58
CA ALA A 24 -20.67 5.24 7.64
C ALA A 24 -21.74 4.51 6.82
N ARG A 25 -22.80 4.02 7.47
CA ARG A 25 -23.95 3.38 6.79
C ARG A 25 -24.63 4.32 5.79
N THR A 26 -24.81 5.61 6.13
CA THR A 26 -25.40 6.57 5.18
C THR A 26 -24.52 6.80 3.95
N LEU A 27 -23.19 6.73 4.07
CA LEU A 27 -22.27 6.89 2.94
C LEU A 27 -22.35 5.72 1.96
N VAL A 28 -22.49 4.50 2.48
CA VAL A 28 -22.47 3.25 1.69
C VAL A 28 -23.86 2.77 1.27
N ALA A 29 -24.94 3.37 1.78
CA ALA A 29 -26.31 3.10 1.34
C ALA A 29 -26.60 3.54 -0.12
N ARG A 30 -25.62 4.14 -0.81
CA ARG A 30 -25.70 4.49 -2.23
C ARG A 30 -25.66 3.23 -3.11
N PRO A 31 -26.28 3.21 -4.31
CA PRO A 31 -26.39 2.03 -5.19
C PRO A 31 -25.05 1.48 -5.75
N ARG A 32 -23.91 2.01 -5.29
CA ARG A 32 -22.57 1.59 -5.67
C ARG A 32 -22.02 0.43 -4.82
N PHE A 33 -22.74 0.00 -3.77
CA PHE A 33 -22.27 -1.06 -2.87
C PHE A 33 -23.30 -2.18 -2.72
N PRO A 34 -23.03 -3.40 -3.23
CA PRO A 34 -23.98 -4.53 -3.17
C PRO A 34 -24.11 -5.16 -1.77
N ALA A 35 -23.26 -4.78 -0.81
CA ALA A 35 -23.28 -5.26 0.58
C ALA A 35 -23.04 -4.09 1.56
N ALA A 36 -23.98 -3.14 1.61
CA ALA A 36 -23.82 -1.87 2.31
C ALA A 36 -23.37 -2.02 3.78
N ASP A 37 -23.90 -2.99 4.54
CA ASP A 37 -23.51 -3.16 5.94
C ASP A 37 -22.06 -3.65 6.10
N ALA A 38 -21.62 -4.63 5.31
CA ALA A 38 -20.24 -5.11 5.33
C ALA A 38 -19.25 -4.00 4.91
N VAL A 39 -19.63 -3.21 3.90
CA VAL A 39 -18.80 -2.09 3.44
C VAL A 39 -18.75 -0.96 4.49
N ALA A 40 -19.82 -0.75 5.28
CA ALA A 40 -19.80 0.23 6.36
C ALA A 40 -18.75 -0.12 7.43
N ASP A 41 -18.66 -1.40 7.79
CA ASP A 41 -17.68 -1.89 8.76
C ASP A 41 -16.24 -1.77 8.22
N ASP A 42 -16.02 -2.12 6.95
CA ASP A 42 -14.73 -1.92 6.28
C ASP A 42 -14.31 -0.45 6.22
N VAL A 43 -15.25 0.46 5.96
CA VAL A 43 -15.02 1.91 5.97
C VAL A 43 -14.60 2.38 7.36
N LEU A 44 -15.27 1.92 8.42
CA LEU A 44 -14.94 2.29 9.81
C LEU A 44 -13.56 1.76 10.21
N GLN A 45 -13.27 0.49 9.91
CA GLN A 45 -11.99 -0.12 10.25
C GLN A 45 -10.84 0.56 9.51
N THR A 46 -11.01 0.83 8.23
CA THR A 46 -9.99 1.51 7.41
C THR A 46 -9.80 2.96 7.88
N ALA A 47 -10.87 3.68 8.23
CA ALA A 47 -10.77 5.03 8.77
C ALA A 47 -9.97 5.08 10.09
N ARG A 48 -10.18 4.11 10.99
CA ARG A 48 -9.39 4.00 12.23
C ARG A 48 -7.91 3.73 11.95
N LEU A 49 -7.61 2.82 11.02
CA LEU A 49 -6.24 2.53 10.61
C LEU A 49 -5.54 3.77 10.02
N ASN A 50 -6.26 4.56 9.23
CA ASN A 50 -5.73 5.80 8.66
C ASN A 50 -5.38 6.83 9.75
N VAL A 51 -6.27 7.03 10.73
CA VAL A 51 -6.02 7.94 11.86
C VAL A 51 -4.84 7.43 12.70
N TRP A 52 -4.79 6.14 13.01
CA TRP A 52 -3.69 5.54 13.77
C TRP A 52 -2.34 5.68 13.04
N THR A 53 -2.32 5.44 11.73
CA THR A 53 -1.12 5.61 10.89
C THR A 53 -0.67 7.07 10.86
N ARG A 54 -1.62 8.02 10.78
CA ARG A 54 -1.32 9.46 10.83
C ARG A 54 -0.70 9.88 12.17
N MET A 55 -1.20 9.33 13.29
CA MET A 55 -0.65 9.57 14.63
C MET A 55 0.77 8.99 14.79
N ARG A 56 1.05 7.85 14.15
CA ARG A 56 2.40 7.26 14.13
C ARG A 56 3.41 8.15 13.41
N ASN A 57 2.96 8.89 12.39
CA ASN A 57 3.81 9.78 11.59
C ASN A 57 3.94 11.20 12.20
N GLY A 58 3.26 11.49 13.32
CA GLY A 58 3.37 12.75 14.04
C GLY A 58 2.12 13.07 14.86
N PRO A 59 2.21 13.99 15.82
CA PRO A 59 1.06 14.37 16.64
C PRO A 59 -0.06 14.91 15.75
N LEU A 60 -1.27 14.36 15.93
CA LEU A 60 -2.48 14.82 15.27
C LEU A 60 -3.21 15.75 16.24
N VAL A 61 -3.35 17.02 15.85
CA VAL A 61 -4.07 18.04 16.60
C VAL A 61 -5.29 18.45 15.79
N VAL A 62 -6.47 18.37 16.39
CA VAL A 62 -7.74 18.68 15.71
C VAL A 62 -8.63 19.56 16.58
N ASP A 63 -9.32 20.49 15.93
CA ASP A 63 -10.27 21.39 16.62
C ASP A 63 -11.60 20.68 16.94
N ASN A 64 -11.99 19.70 16.12
CA ASN A 64 -13.22 18.95 16.28
C ASN A 64 -13.05 17.48 15.81
N PRO A 65 -12.96 16.52 16.76
CA PRO A 65 -12.78 15.11 16.43
C PRO A 65 -13.88 14.52 15.54
N ALA A 66 -15.14 14.94 15.73
CA ALA A 66 -16.26 14.47 14.94
C ALA A 66 -16.19 14.98 13.51
N ALA A 67 -15.88 16.27 13.32
CA ALA A 67 -15.72 16.86 12.00
C ALA A 67 -14.58 16.18 11.23
N TYR A 68 -13.43 16.00 11.88
CA TYR A 68 -12.30 15.29 11.28
C TYR A 68 -12.66 13.82 10.95
N GLY A 69 -13.27 13.11 11.89
CA GLY A 69 -13.72 11.73 11.70
C GLY A 69 -14.69 11.56 10.53
N THR A 70 -15.65 12.48 10.36
CA THR A 70 -16.57 12.44 9.19
C THR A 70 -15.84 12.62 7.86
N THR A 71 -14.82 13.47 7.82
CA THR A 71 -13.97 13.68 6.63
C THR A 71 -13.20 12.41 6.29
N VAL A 72 -12.56 11.79 7.28
CA VAL A 72 -11.83 10.52 7.10
C VAL A 72 -12.77 9.42 6.60
N LEU A 73 -13.97 9.28 7.18
CA LEU A 73 -14.97 8.30 6.73
C LEU A 73 -15.41 8.54 5.28
N ARG A 74 -15.64 9.79 4.90
CA ARG A 74 -16.04 10.16 3.52
C ARG A 74 -14.94 9.85 2.51
N GLN A 75 -13.70 10.23 2.82
CA GLN A 75 -12.55 9.94 1.97
C GLN A 75 -12.34 8.42 1.82
N THR A 76 -12.42 7.68 2.93
CA THR A 76 -12.29 6.22 2.95
C THR A 76 -13.37 5.55 2.11
N ALA A 77 -14.64 5.94 2.28
CA ALA A 77 -15.75 5.41 1.48
C ALA A 77 -15.57 5.69 -0.03
N ASN A 78 -15.07 6.87 -0.39
CA ASN A 78 -14.76 7.21 -1.79
C ASN A 78 -13.60 6.38 -2.35
N ARG A 79 -12.54 6.13 -1.57
CA ARG A 79 -11.42 5.28 -1.96
C ARG A 79 -11.86 3.83 -2.21
N ILE A 80 -12.68 3.29 -1.31
CA ILE A 80 -13.28 1.94 -1.46
C ILE A 80 -14.17 1.89 -2.70
N ALA A 81 -15.02 2.91 -2.94
CA ALA A 81 -15.85 2.99 -4.15
C ALA A 81 -15.03 3.00 -5.46
N GLN A 82 -13.81 3.53 -5.42
CA GLN A 82 -12.89 3.59 -6.56
C GLN A 82 -12.01 2.34 -6.69
N GLY A 83 -12.18 1.34 -5.83
CA GLY A 83 -11.35 0.13 -5.80
C GLY A 83 -9.91 0.38 -5.30
N ARG A 84 -9.68 1.51 -4.61
CA ARG A 84 -8.37 1.91 -4.07
C ARG A 84 -8.35 1.61 -2.57
N LEU A 85 -7.96 0.39 -2.19
CA LEU A 85 -7.90 -0.04 -0.79
C LEU A 85 -6.59 0.30 -0.07
N ALA A 86 -5.64 0.98 -0.72
CA ALA A 86 -4.39 1.38 -0.06
C ALA A 86 -4.67 2.38 1.08
N THR A 87 -3.97 2.24 2.21
CA THR A 87 -4.06 3.08 3.43
C THR A 87 -3.21 4.35 3.37
N ASP A 88 -2.41 4.55 2.32
CA ASP A 88 -1.23 5.43 2.42
C ASP A 88 -1.35 6.86 1.85
N ASP A 89 -2.53 7.47 1.81
CA ASP A 89 -2.59 8.91 1.43
C ASP A 89 -3.74 9.61 2.15
N LEU A 90 -3.53 10.03 3.39
CA LEU A 90 -4.26 11.18 3.92
C LEU A 90 -3.46 12.42 3.48
N PRO A 91 -4.05 13.36 2.72
CA PRO A 91 -3.36 14.60 2.37
C PRO A 91 -2.95 15.35 3.64
N PRO A 92 -1.80 16.05 3.64
CA PRO A 92 -1.42 16.94 4.74
C PRO A 92 -2.50 18.01 4.95
N ASP A 93 -2.66 18.43 6.20
CA ASP A 93 -3.75 19.27 6.75
C ASP A 93 -3.88 20.69 6.13
N ASP A 94 -3.28 20.98 4.98
CA ASP A 94 -3.31 22.30 4.33
C ASP A 94 -4.58 22.57 3.49
N ASP A 95 -5.49 21.61 3.35
CA ASP A 95 -6.69 21.75 2.49
C ASP A 95 -8.02 21.70 3.26
N LEU A 96 -7.96 21.99 4.57
CA LEU A 96 -9.13 22.18 5.43
C LEU A 96 -9.28 23.63 5.87
N GLY A 97 -9.21 24.57 4.92
CA GLY A 97 -9.43 25.98 5.22
C GLY A 97 -9.33 26.91 4.01
N ASP A 98 -10.48 27.39 3.57
CA ASP A 98 -10.72 28.66 2.89
C ASP A 98 -10.51 28.78 1.36
N ASP A 99 -11.65 28.96 0.71
CA ASP A 99 -11.84 29.47 -0.63
C ASP A 99 -11.47 30.98 -0.64
N ARG A 100 -10.20 31.35 -0.89
CA ARG A 100 -9.77 32.69 -1.38
C ARG A 100 -8.26 32.82 -1.65
N ASN A 101 -7.92 33.15 -2.91
CA ASN A 101 -6.79 33.98 -3.38
C ASN A 101 -5.33 33.69 -2.96
N GLN A 102 -4.58 33.14 -3.92
CA GLN A 102 -3.22 33.47 -4.42
C GLN A 102 -2.13 34.20 -3.57
N VAL A 103 -0.91 33.67 -3.76
CA VAL A 103 0.46 34.27 -3.95
C VAL A 103 1.51 33.84 -2.89
N PRO A 104 2.75 33.44 -3.30
CA PRO A 104 3.72 32.73 -2.46
C PRO A 104 4.71 33.67 -1.75
N GLY A 105 5.16 33.26 -0.55
CA GLY A 105 6.18 33.98 0.21
C GLY A 105 7.08 33.03 1.00
N ALA A 106 8.37 33.08 0.71
CA ALA A 106 9.45 32.40 1.42
C ALA A 106 9.72 33.03 2.80
N SER A 107 10.10 32.22 3.80
CA SER A 107 11.34 32.43 4.58
C SER A 107 11.48 31.45 5.75
N SER A 108 12.61 30.75 5.74
CA SER A 108 13.49 30.29 6.83
C SER A 108 12.97 30.19 8.27
N GLY A 109 13.13 28.99 8.84
CA GLY A 109 13.36 28.74 10.25
C GLY A 109 14.17 27.45 10.42
N ASP A 110 15.38 27.57 10.97
CA ASP A 110 16.36 26.50 11.19
C ASP A 110 15.81 25.30 11.98
N PRO A 111 16.21 24.05 11.66
CA PRO A 111 15.94 22.90 12.50
C PRO A 111 16.93 22.86 13.67
N THR A 112 16.41 23.02 14.88
CA THR A 112 17.18 22.78 16.11
C THR A 112 17.58 21.30 16.19
N ALA A 113 18.89 21.09 16.29
CA ALA A 113 19.63 19.85 16.49
C ALA A 113 18.81 18.69 17.08
N THR A 114 18.51 17.70 16.22
CA THR A 114 18.17 16.34 16.66
C THR A 114 19.45 15.66 17.09
N GLU A 115 19.45 15.11 18.31
CA GLU A 115 20.54 14.29 18.83
C GLU A 115 20.90 13.21 17.82
N VAL A 116 22.17 13.23 17.40
CA VAL A 116 22.77 12.21 16.54
C VAL A 116 22.89 10.94 17.37
N VAL A 117 21.88 10.09 17.31
CA VAL A 117 22.00 8.68 17.69
C VAL A 117 22.80 8.01 16.59
N ASP A 118 24.09 7.90 16.84
CA ASP A 118 25.06 7.16 16.03
C ASP A 118 24.59 5.72 15.80
N GLY A 119 24.40 5.34 14.53
CA GLY A 119 24.64 3.98 14.06
C GLY A 119 23.44 3.03 13.89
N ASP A 120 22.22 3.51 13.68
CA ASP A 120 21.08 2.62 13.46
C ASP A 120 21.03 2.13 12.00
N ARG A 121 21.65 0.97 11.75
CA ARG A 121 21.54 0.27 10.47
C ARG A 121 20.07 -0.15 10.36
N PRO A 122 19.32 0.28 9.32
CA PRO A 122 17.90 -0.05 9.21
C PRO A 122 17.72 -1.57 9.31
N SER A 123 16.76 -2.00 10.12
CA SER A 123 16.46 -3.42 10.28
C SER A 123 16.13 -4.02 8.91
N ALA A 124 16.46 -5.30 8.68
CA ALA A 124 16.13 -5.98 7.42
C ALA A 124 14.62 -5.91 7.09
N LEU A 125 13.77 -5.77 8.11
CA LEU A 125 12.34 -5.53 7.96
C LEU A 125 12.01 -4.12 7.45
N ASP A 126 12.71 -3.09 7.93
CA ASP A 126 12.52 -1.72 7.48
C ASP A 126 13.00 -1.55 6.03
N GLU A 127 14.08 -2.24 5.65
CA GLU A 127 14.55 -2.28 4.27
C GLU A 127 13.52 -2.96 3.35
N LEU A 128 12.91 -4.04 3.83
CA LEU A 128 11.87 -4.76 3.10
C LEU A 128 10.62 -3.90 2.90
N ASP A 129 10.18 -3.19 3.94
CA ASP A 129 9.00 -2.34 3.88
C ASP A 129 9.25 -1.12 2.98
N SER A 130 10.44 -0.53 3.05
CA SER A 130 10.84 0.55 2.14
C SER A 130 10.86 0.08 0.67
N LEU A 131 11.40 -1.11 0.40
CA LEU A 131 11.39 -1.70 -0.95
C LEU A 131 9.96 -1.99 -1.43
N ARG A 132 9.11 -2.47 -0.53
CA ARG A 132 7.69 -2.71 -0.80
C ARG A 132 6.99 -1.43 -1.25
N VAL A 133 7.18 -0.32 -0.52
CA VAL A 133 6.60 0.99 -0.88
C VAL A 133 7.06 1.42 -2.28
N VAL A 134 8.36 1.30 -2.60
CA VAL A 134 8.86 1.64 -3.94
C VAL A 134 8.22 0.77 -5.03
N VAL A 135 8.04 -0.53 -4.77
CA VAL A 135 7.35 -1.45 -5.70
C VAL A 135 5.88 -1.07 -5.90
N GLU A 136 5.17 -0.66 -4.85
CA GLU A 136 3.78 -0.20 -4.92
C GLU A 136 3.64 1.11 -5.72
N CYS A 137 4.60 2.03 -5.55
CA CYS A 137 4.64 3.29 -6.29
C CYS A 137 5.25 3.17 -7.70
N THR A 138 5.72 1.99 -8.11
CA THR A 138 6.31 1.80 -9.43
C THR A 138 5.19 1.76 -10.49
N PRO A 139 5.18 2.69 -11.45
CA PRO A 139 4.14 2.73 -12.47
C PRO A 139 4.29 1.53 -13.41
N VAL A 140 3.40 0.55 -13.27
CA VAL A 140 3.33 -0.60 -14.17
C VAL A 140 2.04 -0.58 -14.97
N ARG A 141 2.12 -1.10 -16.20
CA ARG A 141 0.97 -1.16 -17.11
C ARG A 141 -0.13 -2.10 -16.64
N HIS A 142 0.22 -3.16 -15.91
CA HIS A 142 -0.72 -4.19 -15.50
C HIS A 142 -0.63 -4.47 -13.99
N PRO A 143 -1.75 -4.44 -13.25
CA PRO A 143 -1.75 -4.64 -11.79
C PRO A 143 -1.15 -5.98 -11.33
N TRP A 144 -1.27 -7.02 -12.17
CA TRP A 144 -0.68 -8.34 -11.86
C TRP A 144 0.85 -8.28 -11.77
N VAL A 145 1.51 -7.32 -12.43
CA VAL A 145 2.96 -7.16 -12.36
C VAL A 145 3.36 -6.68 -10.96
N THR A 146 2.68 -5.67 -10.42
CA THR A 146 2.90 -5.21 -9.03
C THR A 146 2.65 -6.34 -8.04
N SER A 147 1.52 -7.06 -8.18
CA SER A 147 1.20 -8.20 -7.32
C SER A 147 2.29 -9.29 -7.38
N ALA A 148 2.83 -9.59 -8.55
CA ALA A 148 3.93 -10.53 -8.71
C ALA A 148 5.24 -10.02 -8.09
N MET A 149 5.57 -8.73 -8.25
CA MET A 149 6.75 -8.13 -7.62
C MET A 149 6.65 -8.17 -6.09
N LEU A 150 5.49 -7.83 -5.52
CA LEU A 150 5.24 -7.92 -4.08
C LEU A 150 5.35 -9.36 -3.56
N SER A 151 4.78 -10.32 -4.30
CA SER A 151 4.93 -11.74 -3.97
C SER A 151 6.40 -12.17 -4.01
N LEU A 152 7.18 -11.69 -4.98
CA LEU A 152 8.61 -11.97 -5.07
C LEU A 152 9.39 -11.41 -3.87
N VAL A 153 9.08 -10.17 -3.45
CA VAL A 153 9.67 -9.54 -2.26
C VAL A 153 9.40 -10.36 -1.00
N ILE A 154 8.16 -10.81 -0.80
CA ILE A 154 7.78 -11.66 0.33
C ILE A 154 8.53 -13.00 0.30
N LEU A 155 8.58 -13.65 -0.87
CA LEU A 155 9.23 -14.95 -1.02
C LEU A 155 10.75 -14.89 -0.79
N TRP A 156 11.38 -13.75 -1.08
CA TRP A 156 12.78 -13.51 -0.75
C TRP A 156 13.00 -13.29 0.74
N ALA A 157 12.11 -12.55 1.40
CA ALA A 157 12.21 -12.24 2.82
C ALA A 157 11.92 -13.44 3.73
N TYR A 158 11.02 -14.33 3.28
CA TYR A 158 10.54 -15.47 4.06
C TYR A 158 10.77 -16.77 3.28
N PRO A 159 12.01 -17.31 3.25
CA PRO A 159 12.34 -18.52 2.50
C PRO A 159 11.63 -19.78 3.01
N ASP A 160 11.15 -19.76 4.25
CA ASP A 160 10.43 -20.88 4.89
C ASP A 160 8.92 -20.91 4.57
N VAL A 161 8.43 -20.00 3.72
CA VAL A 161 7.02 -20.00 3.29
C VAL A 161 6.67 -21.32 2.60
N ARG A 162 5.60 -21.96 3.06
CA ARG A 162 5.09 -23.19 2.46
C ARG A 162 4.49 -22.90 1.08
N LEU A 163 4.98 -23.60 0.07
CA LEU A 163 4.56 -23.46 -1.34
C LEU A 163 3.69 -24.65 -1.81
N ASP A 164 2.88 -25.19 -0.91
CA ASP A 164 2.06 -26.37 -1.18
C ASP A 164 1.08 -26.10 -2.35
N GLY A 165 1.12 -26.95 -3.37
CA GLY A 165 0.25 -26.84 -4.56
C GLY A 165 0.65 -25.75 -5.56
N VAL A 166 1.78 -25.07 -5.35
CA VAL A 166 2.28 -24.05 -6.27
C VAL A 166 3.21 -24.70 -7.31
N PRO A 167 3.09 -24.36 -8.60
CA PRO A 167 3.93 -24.97 -9.64
C PRO A 167 5.41 -24.62 -9.45
N ALA A 168 6.25 -25.65 -9.49
CA ALA A 168 7.71 -25.52 -9.44
C ALA A 168 8.33 -25.42 -10.84
N PRO A 169 9.43 -24.67 -11.01
CA PRO A 169 10.17 -24.66 -12.27
C PRO A 169 10.71 -26.05 -12.64
N ARG A 170 10.99 -26.26 -13.93
CA ARG A 170 11.73 -27.44 -14.39
C ARG A 170 13.15 -27.44 -13.78
N ALA A 171 13.69 -28.64 -13.60
CA ALA A 171 15.06 -28.85 -13.10
C ALA A 171 16.07 -27.97 -13.86
N GLY A 172 16.95 -27.30 -13.11
CA GLY A 172 18.01 -26.43 -13.64
C GLY A 172 17.72 -24.92 -13.61
N ALA A 173 16.54 -24.48 -13.17
CA ALA A 173 16.30 -23.05 -12.91
C ALA A 173 17.17 -22.57 -11.74
N ARG A 174 17.75 -21.37 -11.87
CA ARG A 174 18.45 -20.73 -10.76
C ARG A 174 17.48 -20.44 -9.60
N PRO A 175 17.93 -20.40 -8.34
CA PRO A 175 17.04 -20.18 -7.19
C PRO A 175 16.22 -18.88 -7.26
N ASP A 176 16.83 -17.80 -7.75
CA ASP A 176 16.18 -16.51 -7.99
C ASP A 176 15.06 -16.61 -9.04
N GLN A 177 15.32 -17.32 -10.14
CA GLN A 177 14.34 -17.57 -11.20
C GLN A 177 13.22 -18.52 -10.77
N ALA A 178 13.52 -19.42 -9.82
CA ALA A 178 12.55 -20.36 -9.29
C ALA A 178 11.41 -19.65 -8.56
N LEU A 179 11.71 -18.56 -7.85
CA LEU A 179 10.73 -17.77 -7.10
C LEU A 179 9.77 -16.96 -7.99
N LEU A 180 10.10 -16.74 -9.26
CA LEU A 180 9.20 -16.06 -10.20
C LEU A 180 7.96 -16.91 -10.55
N TRP A 181 8.05 -18.23 -10.46
CA TRP A 181 6.91 -19.13 -10.69
C TRP A 181 5.82 -18.96 -9.62
N PRO A 182 6.10 -19.15 -8.32
CA PRO A 182 5.13 -18.91 -7.27
C PRO A 182 4.65 -17.46 -7.25
N ALA A 183 5.52 -16.47 -7.51
CA ALA A 183 5.12 -15.07 -7.59
C ALA A 183 4.04 -14.81 -8.67
N LEU A 184 4.21 -15.36 -9.87
CA LEU A 184 3.20 -15.26 -10.94
C LEU A 184 1.92 -16.02 -10.60
N TRP A 185 2.03 -17.16 -9.92
CA TRP A 185 0.89 -17.95 -9.48
C TRP A 185 0.02 -17.19 -8.46
N PHE A 186 0.65 -16.57 -7.46
CA PHE A 186 -0.04 -15.74 -6.46
C PHE A 186 -0.63 -14.47 -7.06
N ALA A 187 0.00 -13.91 -8.10
CA ALA A 187 -0.54 -12.78 -8.88
C ALA A 187 -1.70 -13.15 -9.82
N GLY A 188 -2.25 -14.37 -9.71
CA GLY A 188 -3.43 -14.82 -10.46
C GLY A 188 -3.14 -15.30 -11.88
N GLN A 189 -1.88 -15.40 -12.31
CA GLN A 189 -1.51 -15.81 -13.70
C GLN A 189 -1.56 -17.32 -13.92
N ARG A 190 -2.56 -18.01 -13.34
CA ARG A 190 -2.68 -19.48 -13.30
C ARG A 190 -2.82 -20.12 -14.69
N LEU A 191 -3.48 -19.43 -15.62
CA LEU A 191 -3.73 -19.93 -16.99
C LEU A 191 -2.45 -20.19 -17.80
N HIS A 192 -1.31 -19.63 -17.37
CA HIS A 192 -0.03 -19.73 -18.06
C HIS A 192 0.86 -20.88 -17.54
N PHE A 193 0.34 -21.68 -16.63
CA PHE A 193 0.98 -22.89 -16.16
C PHE A 193 0.45 -24.11 -16.94
N PRO A 194 1.34 -25.03 -17.36
CA PRO A 194 0.93 -26.21 -18.10
C PRO A 194 0.14 -27.15 -17.20
N GLU A 195 -0.92 -27.74 -17.76
CA GLU A 195 -1.69 -28.82 -17.16
C GLU A 195 -1.31 -30.17 -17.81
N ASP A 196 -1.50 -31.28 -17.11
CA ASP A 196 -1.12 -32.62 -17.61
C ASP A 196 -1.81 -33.00 -18.93
N ARG A 197 -3.02 -32.45 -19.14
CA ARG A 197 -3.83 -32.65 -20.35
C ARG A 197 -3.48 -31.74 -21.52
N ASP A 198 -2.60 -30.76 -21.33
CA ASP A 198 -2.23 -29.85 -22.42
C ASP A 198 -1.44 -30.61 -23.50
N ASP A 199 -1.72 -30.36 -24.77
CA ASP A 199 -0.89 -30.85 -25.87
C ASP A 199 0.48 -30.11 -25.93
N THR A 200 1.41 -30.64 -26.72
CA THR A 200 2.76 -30.07 -26.85
C THR A 200 2.73 -28.62 -27.33
N GLN A 201 1.80 -28.27 -28.24
CA GLN A 201 1.70 -26.93 -28.81
C GLN A 201 1.22 -25.91 -27.77
N THR A 202 0.19 -26.26 -27.00
CA THR A 202 -0.38 -25.45 -25.91
C THR A 202 0.63 -25.26 -24.80
N ARG A 203 1.34 -26.33 -24.40
CA ARG A 203 2.45 -26.23 -23.43
C ARG A 203 3.52 -25.24 -23.92
N ASN A 204 3.93 -25.32 -25.18
CA ASN A 204 4.92 -24.40 -25.74
C ASN A 204 4.43 -22.95 -25.75
N ARG A 205 3.17 -22.71 -26.12
CA ARG A 205 2.54 -21.37 -26.06
C ARG A 205 2.49 -20.82 -24.64
N LYS A 206 2.04 -21.62 -23.67
CA LYS A 206 2.01 -21.25 -22.25
C LYS A 206 3.41 -20.95 -21.71
N ASN A 207 4.41 -21.77 -22.06
CA ASN A 207 5.81 -21.55 -21.69
C ASN A 207 6.37 -20.24 -22.26
N GLN A 208 6.08 -19.93 -23.53
CA GLN A 208 6.49 -18.66 -24.15
C GLN A 208 5.80 -17.47 -23.48
N ALA A 209 4.50 -17.55 -23.22
CA ALA A 209 3.75 -16.50 -22.52
C ALA A 209 4.33 -16.27 -21.12
N ARG A 210 4.57 -17.34 -20.34
CA ARG A 210 5.20 -17.27 -19.02
C ARG A 210 6.58 -16.64 -19.08
N SER A 211 7.41 -17.00 -20.05
CA SER A 211 8.75 -16.41 -20.22
C SER A 211 8.71 -14.92 -20.55
N ARG A 212 7.65 -14.42 -21.19
CA ARG A 212 7.44 -12.98 -21.42
C ARG A 212 7.02 -12.29 -20.12
N MET A 213 6.08 -12.87 -19.38
CA MET A 213 5.64 -12.33 -18.09
C MET A 213 6.77 -12.29 -17.06
N GLN A 214 7.59 -13.35 -16.98
CA GLN A 214 8.75 -13.39 -16.10
C GLN A 214 9.75 -12.28 -16.42
N ARG A 215 10.03 -12.04 -17.72
CA ARG A 215 10.88 -10.92 -18.15
C ARG A 215 10.29 -9.57 -17.75
N GLN A 216 8.97 -9.40 -17.92
CA GLN A 216 8.29 -8.16 -17.55
C GLN A 216 8.32 -7.90 -16.04
N VAL A 217 8.11 -8.91 -15.21
CA VAL A 217 8.22 -8.80 -13.74
C VAL A 217 9.67 -8.49 -13.37
N SER A 218 10.64 -9.22 -13.92
CA SER A 218 12.06 -9.03 -13.61
C SER A 218 12.54 -7.62 -13.98
N SER A 219 12.20 -7.14 -15.18
CA SER A 219 12.60 -5.80 -15.62
C SER A 219 11.96 -4.69 -14.79
N SER A 220 10.69 -4.88 -14.39
CA SER A 220 9.97 -3.90 -13.55
C SER A 220 10.53 -3.88 -12.13
N TYR A 221 10.85 -5.07 -11.60
CA TYR A 221 11.46 -5.22 -10.28
C TYR A 221 12.88 -4.63 -10.24
N GLU A 222 13.70 -4.90 -11.25
CA GLU A 222 15.04 -4.30 -11.37
C GLU A 222 14.97 -2.77 -11.42
N ALA A 223 14.00 -2.20 -12.15
CA ALA A 223 13.79 -0.75 -12.17
C ALA A 223 13.38 -0.20 -10.80
N ALA A 224 12.49 -0.89 -10.08
CA ALA A 224 12.09 -0.51 -8.73
C ALA A 224 13.26 -0.57 -7.74
N VAL A 225 14.07 -1.64 -7.79
CA VAL A 225 15.27 -1.79 -6.96
C VAL A 225 16.31 -0.71 -7.24
N MET A 226 16.54 -0.36 -8.52
CA MET A 226 17.46 0.72 -8.88
C MET A 226 16.96 2.07 -8.37
N ARG A 227 15.65 2.34 -8.45
CA ARG A 227 15.04 3.54 -7.88
C ARG A 227 15.25 3.60 -6.36
N PHE A 228 14.94 2.52 -5.66
CA PHE A 228 15.13 2.40 -4.21
C PHE A 228 16.59 2.66 -3.79
N ARG A 229 17.55 2.11 -4.54
CA ARG A 229 18.99 2.34 -4.29
C ARG A 229 19.40 3.79 -4.53
N ASN A 230 18.86 4.44 -5.56
CA ASN A 230 19.16 5.83 -5.87
C ASN A 230 18.60 6.78 -4.79
N GLU A 231 17.36 6.54 -4.34
CA GLU A 231 16.73 7.31 -3.26
C GLU A 231 17.58 7.22 -1.97
N ARG A 232 18.04 6.02 -1.59
CA ARG A 232 18.96 5.85 -0.44
C ARG A 232 20.37 6.42 -0.64
N GLY A 233 20.88 6.44 -1.87
CA GLY A 233 22.18 7.03 -2.17
C GLY A 233 22.16 8.55 -2.06
N SER A 234 21.01 9.16 -2.36
CA SER A 234 20.82 10.61 -2.30
C SER A 234 20.68 11.15 -0.88
N ASP A 235 20.18 10.35 0.07
CA ASP A 235 20.03 10.74 1.48
C ASP A 235 21.34 10.70 2.30
N ARG A 236 22.45 10.28 1.67
CA ARG A 236 23.76 10.12 2.34
C ARG A 236 24.86 11.09 1.85
N GLY A 237 24.54 11.99 0.93
CA GLY A 237 25.48 12.99 0.38
C GLY A 237 25.08 14.40 0.76
#